data_AF-A0A084EYM6-F1
#
_entry.id   AF-A0A084EYM6-F1
#
_cell.length_a   1.000
_cell.length_b   1.000
_cell.length_c   1.000
_cell.angle_alpha   90.00
_cell.angle_beta   90.00
_cell.angle_gamma   90.00
#
_symmetry.space_group_name_H-M   'P 1'
#
loop_
_entity.id
_entity.type
_entity.pdbx_description
1 polymer ?
#
loop_
_entity_poly.entity_id
_entity_poly.type
_entity_poly.pdbx_seq_one_letter_code
_entity_poly.pdbx_strand_id
1 'polypeptide(L)'
;MSRQKKSRRLTDIMPARKADKPLQPKAKVSKGRKPTRYELDLAAREEKKKRKHKGLPSGSRTNEGNEQKQKVEKEVKDPRIGSRKKVPLMVEFVNQPEKDRVIKPVPIEVEKPRLSPEQELEQLENNECLNQLLDDLEAGKTLSAQDQKFVDECLDRVHELMTELGIQDEEDEAEDLLRQFETMDINKFR
;
A
#
# COMPACT_ATOMS: atom_id res chain seq x y z
N MET A 1 2.92 -13.22 90.58
CA MET A 1 4.20 -12.48 90.71
C MET A 1 4.99 -12.61 89.42
N SER A 2 4.87 -11.63 88.51
CA SER A 2 5.49 -11.65 87.17
C SER A 2 6.99 -11.33 87.26
N ARG A 3 7.84 -12.16 86.64
CA ARG A 3 9.28 -11.88 86.49
C ARG A 3 9.49 -11.01 85.26
N GLN A 4 9.80 -9.73 85.47
CA GLN A 4 10.26 -8.83 84.41
C GLN A 4 11.67 -9.24 83.94
N LYS A 5 11.85 -9.44 82.63
CA LYS A 5 13.18 -9.69 82.03
C LYS A 5 13.92 -8.36 81.87
N LYS A 6 15.14 -8.27 82.42
CA LYS A 6 16.05 -7.12 82.26
C LYS A 6 16.50 -7.04 80.80
N SER A 7 16.17 -5.95 80.10
CA SER A 7 16.74 -5.66 78.78
C SER A 7 18.19 -5.18 78.94
N ARG A 8 19.07 -5.56 78.01
CA ARG A 8 20.49 -5.17 78.02
C ARG A 8 20.59 -3.66 77.70
N ARG A 9 21.46 -2.94 78.42
CA ARG A 9 21.72 -1.50 78.24
C ARG A 9 22.37 -1.26 76.86
N LEU A 10 21.93 -0.20 76.18
CA LEU A 10 22.35 0.20 74.83
C LEU A 10 23.85 0.61 74.69
N THR A 11 24.64 0.53 75.75
CA THR A 11 26.05 0.94 75.77
C THR A 11 27.03 -0.16 75.34
N ASP A 12 26.53 -1.38 75.11
CA ASP A 12 27.34 -2.58 74.76
C ASP A 12 27.42 -2.81 73.24
N ILE A 13 27.11 -1.78 72.43
CA ILE A 13 27.14 -1.84 70.97
C ILE A 13 28.55 -1.44 70.53
N MET A 14 29.34 -2.40 70.03
CA MET A 14 30.66 -2.13 69.44
C MET A 14 30.56 -1.02 68.37
N PRO A 15 31.55 -0.11 68.27
CA PRO A 15 31.55 0.88 67.21
C PRO A 15 31.59 0.16 65.87
N ALA A 16 30.54 0.35 65.06
CA ALA A 16 30.48 -0.21 63.72
C ALA A 16 31.72 0.23 62.94
N ARG A 17 32.45 -0.75 62.40
CA ARG A 17 33.57 -0.54 61.48
C ARG A 17 33.07 0.42 60.41
N LYS A 18 33.72 1.59 60.25
CA LYS A 18 33.36 2.59 59.23
C LYS A 18 33.21 1.86 57.90
N ALA A 19 31.98 1.62 57.48
CA ALA A 19 31.71 1.11 56.15
C ALA A 19 32.27 2.17 55.20
N ASP A 20 33.10 1.76 54.25
CA ASP A 20 33.49 2.61 53.14
C ASP A 20 32.23 3.30 52.64
N LYS A 21 32.24 4.63 52.66
CA LYS A 21 31.13 5.45 52.15
C LYS A 21 30.70 4.81 50.83
N PRO A 22 29.43 4.37 50.69
CA PRO A 22 28.99 3.87 49.40
C PRO A 22 29.30 4.97 48.41
N LEU A 23 30.12 4.62 47.41
CA LEU A 23 30.51 5.53 46.34
C LEU A 23 29.21 6.17 45.86
N GLN A 24 29.07 7.47 46.10
CA GLN A 24 27.86 8.19 45.71
C GLN A 24 27.60 7.89 44.23
N PRO A 25 26.33 7.65 43.82
CA PRO A 25 26.05 7.42 42.41
C PRO A 25 26.55 8.63 41.64
N LYS A 26 27.63 8.43 40.87
CA LYS A 26 28.20 9.48 40.04
C LYS A 26 27.11 10.00 39.11
N ALA A 27 27.17 11.32 38.91
CA ALA A 27 26.18 12.14 38.24
C ALA A 27 25.48 11.45 37.06
N LYS A 28 24.16 11.69 36.94
CA LYS A 28 23.37 11.27 35.79
C LYS A 28 24.07 11.70 34.50
N VAL A 29 24.36 10.72 33.64
CA VAL A 29 25.10 10.88 32.39
C VAL A 29 24.41 11.92 31.50
N SER A 30 25.21 12.84 30.93
CA SER A 30 24.73 13.79 29.93
C SER A 30 24.22 13.03 28.70
N LYS A 31 22.94 13.22 28.34
CA LYS A 31 22.34 12.66 27.13
C LYS A 31 23.09 13.21 25.91
N GLY A 32 23.99 12.41 25.31
CA GLY A 32 24.70 12.80 24.08
C GLY A 32 26.13 12.25 23.90
N ARG A 33 26.74 11.59 24.89
CA ARG A 33 28.06 10.93 24.74
C ARG A 33 27.93 9.42 24.60
N LYS A 34 28.81 8.80 23.82
CA LYS A 34 28.93 7.33 23.72
C LYS A 34 29.36 6.78 25.10
N PRO A 35 28.76 5.68 25.58
CA PRO A 35 29.11 5.12 26.88
C PRO A 35 30.56 4.62 26.88
N THR A 36 31.23 4.81 28.01
CA THR A 36 32.58 4.27 28.23
C THR A 36 32.54 2.76 28.46
N ARG A 37 33.65 2.06 28.25
CA ARG A 37 33.75 0.61 28.50
C ARG A 37 33.35 0.24 29.93
N TYR A 38 33.73 1.06 30.90
CA TYR A 38 33.38 0.87 32.31
C TYR A 38 31.86 0.97 32.56
N GLU A 39 31.18 1.92 31.89
CA GLU A 39 29.73 2.08 31.99
C GLU A 39 28.98 0.91 31.34
N LEU A 40 29.48 0.40 30.21
CA LEU A 40 28.93 -0.80 29.57
C LEU A 40 29.05 -2.03 30.48
N ASP A 41 30.19 -2.21 31.14
CA ASP A 41 30.41 -3.33 32.06
C ASP A 41 29.50 -3.26 33.30
N LEU A 42 29.25 -2.05 33.82
CA LEU A 42 28.28 -1.84 34.91
C LEU A 42 26.85 -2.12 34.46
N ALA A 43 26.43 -1.60 33.31
CA ALA A 43 25.09 -1.85 32.75
C ALA A 43 24.86 -3.35 32.51
N ALA A 44 25.84 -4.07 31.97
CA ALA A 44 25.77 -5.51 31.76
C ALA A 44 25.64 -6.29 33.09
N ARG A 45 26.35 -5.86 34.15
CA ARG A 45 26.20 -6.47 35.49
C ARG A 45 24.82 -6.22 36.09
N GLU A 46 24.26 -5.03 35.91
CA GLU A 46 22.91 -4.70 36.35
C GLU A 46 21.84 -5.50 35.60
N GLU A 47 21.98 -5.65 34.28
CA GLU A 47 21.06 -6.46 33.48
C GLU A 47 21.11 -7.93 33.89
N LYS A 48 22.30 -8.48 34.13
CA LYS A 48 22.47 -9.82 34.68
C LYS A 48 21.76 -9.95 36.04
N LYS A 49 21.87 -8.97 36.94
CA LYS A 49 21.13 -8.97 38.22
C LYS A 49 19.61 -8.95 38.02
N LYS A 50 19.11 -8.15 37.07
CA LYS A 50 17.67 -8.08 36.74
C LYS A 50 17.14 -9.38 36.16
N ARG A 51 17.95 -10.13 35.41
CA ARG A 51 17.59 -11.42 34.79
C ARG A 51 17.76 -12.62 35.73
N LYS A 52 18.65 -12.56 36.73
CA LYS A 52 18.94 -13.69 37.64
C LYS A 52 17.73 -14.26 38.38
N HIS A 53 16.74 -13.43 38.70
CA HIS A 53 15.54 -13.86 39.43
C HIS A 53 14.25 -13.78 38.61
N LYS A 54 14.37 -13.36 37.33
CA LYS A 54 13.24 -13.35 36.40
C LYS A 54 13.43 -14.53 35.45
N GLY A 55 12.64 -15.59 35.65
CA GLY A 55 12.49 -16.63 34.64
C GLY A 55 11.97 -16.05 33.33
N LEU A 56 11.98 -16.85 32.26
CA LEU A 56 11.31 -16.45 31.02
C LEU A 56 9.83 -16.15 31.35
N PRO A 57 9.25 -15.06 30.81
CA PRO A 57 7.82 -14.81 30.96
C PRO A 57 7.03 -16.02 30.43
N SER A 58 5.87 -16.30 31.03
CA SER A 58 4.99 -17.37 30.59
C SER A 58 4.67 -17.19 29.10
N GLY A 59 4.85 -18.25 28.32
CA GLY A 59 4.65 -18.23 26.87
C GLY A 59 3.21 -17.87 26.50
N SER A 60 3.05 -17.02 25.49
CA SER A 60 1.76 -16.52 24.98
C SER A 60 1.01 -17.56 24.15
N ARG A 61 0.82 -18.79 24.67
CA ARG A 61 0.04 -19.83 23.95
C ARG A 61 -1.47 -19.67 24.12
N THR A 62 -1.90 -18.90 25.12
CA THR A 62 -3.32 -18.73 25.49
C THR A 62 -3.79 -17.29 25.47
N ASN A 63 -2.94 -16.34 25.10
CA ASN A 63 -3.31 -14.93 24.99
C ASN A 63 -3.47 -14.63 23.49
N GLU A 64 -4.71 -14.57 23.01
CA GLU A 64 -5.04 -13.91 21.76
C GLU A 64 -4.59 -12.46 21.91
N GLY A 65 -3.54 -12.10 21.17
CA GLY A 65 -2.77 -10.90 21.41
C GLY A 65 -3.64 -9.65 21.28
N ASN A 66 -3.90 -8.98 22.41
CA ASN A 66 -4.18 -7.55 22.36
C ASN A 66 -2.97 -6.89 21.71
N GLU A 67 -3.15 -6.40 20.49
CA GLU A 67 -2.14 -5.68 19.70
C GLU A 67 -1.74 -4.40 20.44
N GLN A 68 -0.80 -4.52 21.36
CA GLN A 68 -0.06 -3.37 21.82
C GLN A 68 0.74 -2.88 20.62
N LYS A 69 0.28 -1.76 20.04
CA LYS A 69 0.96 -1.00 18.99
C LYS A 69 2.38 -0.66 19.44
N GLN A 70 3.31 -1.60 19.24
CA GLN A 70 4.72 -1.32 19.43
C GLN A 70 5.16 -0.37 18.31
N LYS A 71 5.77 0.74 18.71
CA LYS A 71 6.41 1.67 17.77
C LYS A 71 7.42 0.87 16.95
N VAL A 72 7.15 0.76 15.65
CA VAL A 72 8.05 0.15 14.69
C VAL A 72 9.27 1.06 14.55
N GLU A 73 10.33 0.75 15.29
CA GLU A 73 11.65 1.31 15.01
C GLU A 73 12.07 0.82 13.63
N LYS A 74 12.47 1.75 12.75
CA LYS A 74 12.90 1.45 11.39
C LYS A 74 14.29 0.82 11.45
N GLU A 75 14.34 -0.49 11.64
CA GLU A 75 15.56 -1.25 11.47
C GLU A 75 15.99 -1.19 10.00
N VAL A 76 17.27 -0.87 9.76
CA VAL A 76 17.88 -0.89 8.42
C VAL A 76 17.98 -2.36 8.01
N LYS A 77 17.17 -2.76 7.02
CA LYS A 77 17.19 -4.12 6.47
C LYS A 77 18.27 -4.25 5.40
N ASP A 78 18.90 -5.43 5.35
CA ASP A 78 19.89 -5.78 4.33
C ASP A 78 19.23 -5.77 2.93
N PRO A 79 19.80 -5.04 1.94
CA PRO A 79 19.25 -4.98 0.58
C PRO A 79 19.23 -6.33 -0.15
N ARG A 80 20.03 -7.31 0.26
CA ARG A 80 20.02 -8.67 -0.33
C ARG A 80 18.81 -9.49 0.11
N ILE A 81 18.14 -9.09 1.19
CA ILE A 81 16.95 -9.78 1.70
C ILE A 81 15.72 -9.09 1.12
N GLY A 82 15.03 -9.76 0.20
CA GLY A 82 13.79 -9.27 -0.39
C GLY A 82 12.66 -9.06 0.62
N SER A 83 11.58 -8.40 0.18
CA SER A 83 10.39 -8.18 1.00
C SER A 83 9.71 -9.52 1.36
N ARG A 84 9.81 -9.93 2.62
CA ARG A 84 9.03 -11.05 3.20
C ARG A 84 7.83 -10.57 4.03
N LYS A 85 7.40 -9.31 3.84
CA LYS A 85 6.22 -8.77 4.52
C LYS A 85 4.97 -9.42 3.95
N LYS A 86 4.14 -10.02 4.81
CA LYS A 86 2.87 -10.63 4.40
C LYS A 86 1.92 -9.52 3.93
N VAL A 87 1.30 -9.73 2.79
CA VAL A 87 0.23 -8.87 2.28
C VAL A 87 -1.10 -9.46 2.78
N PRO A 88 -1.90 -8.71 3.56
CA PRO A 88 -3.20 -9.19 3.99
C PRO A 88 -4.14 -9.33 2.79
N LEU A 89 -4.92 -10.40 2.77
CA LEU A 89 -5.83 -10.72 1.66
C LEU A 89 -7.12 -9.88 1.66
N MET A 90 -7.46 -9.27 2.80
CA MET A 90 -8.66 -8.46 3.02
C MET A 90 -8.25 -7.03 3.37
N VAL A 91 -8.73 -6.06 2.59
CA VAL A 91 -8.52 -4.63 2.84
C VAL A 91 -9.75 -4.09 3.58
N GLU A 92 -9.81 -4.26 4.90
CA GLU A 92 -10.91 -3.76 5.75
C GLU A 92 -10.90 -2.21 5.87
N PHE A 93 -9.85 -1.54 5.39
CA PHE A 93 -9.67 -0.09 5.47
C PHE A 93 -10.54 0.72 4.51
N VAL A 94 -11.26 0.10 3.56
CA VAL A 94 -12.12 0.84 2.62
C VAL A 94 -13.52 1.13 3.21
N ASN A 95 -13.92 0.43 4.27
CA ASN A 95 -15.28 0.53 4.86
C ASN A 95 -15.34 1.15 6.27
N GLN A 96 -14.28 1.82 6.73
CA GLN A 96 -14.35 2.65 7.94
C GLN A 96 -14.18 4.12 7.58
N PRO A 97 -15.26 4.94 7.60
CA PRO A 97 -15.09 6.37 7.46
C PRO A 97 -14.43 6.93 8.71
N GLU A 98 -13.13 7.20 8.64
CA GLU A 98 -12.43 8.05 9.62
C GLU A 98 -13.10 9.42 9.61
N LYS A 99 -13.82 9.72 10.69
CA LYS A 99 -14.40 11.04 10.94
C LYS A 99 -13.27 12.08 10.90
N ASP A 100 -13.53 13.16 10.17
CA ASP A 100 -12.79 14.43 10.22
C ASP A 100 -11.61 14.65 9.24
N ARG A 101 -11.55 13.91 8.13
CA ARG A 101 -10.76 14.36 6.95
C ARG A 101 -11.69 14.76 5.81
N VAL A 102 -11.86 16.07 5.62
CA VAL A 102 -12.45 16.63 4.40
C VAL A 102 -11.45 16.44 3.26
N ILE A 103 -11.51 15.27 2.63
CA ILE A 103 -10.86 15.02 1.35
C ILE A 103 -11.66 15.81 0.33
N LYS A 104 -11.05 16.80 -0.33
CA LYS A 104 -11.68 17.42 -1.49
C LYS A 104 -11.90 16.30 -2.52
N PRO A 105 -13.13 16.07 -2.98
CA PRO A 105 -13.36 15.02 -3.97
C PRO A 105 -12.53 15.37 -5.21
N VAL A 106 -11.61 14.49 -5.56
CA VAL A 106 -11.08 14.41 -6.91
C VAL A 106 -12.30 14.22 -7.80
N PRO A 107 -12.48 15.00 -8.90
CA PRO A 107 -13.52 14.71 -9.85
C PRO A 107 -13.27 13.30 -10.35
N ILE A 108 -14.07 12.36 -9.87
CA ILE A 108 -14.20 11.06 -10.49
C ILE A 108 -14.90 11.42 -11.80
N GLU A 109 -14.13 11.45 -12.89
CA GLU A 109 -14.69 11.45 -14.22
C GLU A 109 -15.60 10.24 -14.25
N VAL A 110 -16.90 10.50 -14.14
CA VAL A 110 -17.93 9.51 -14.31
C VAL A 110 -17.70 9.00 -15.71
N GLU A 111 -17.08 7.83 -15.82
CA GLU A 111 -17.01 7.09 -17.07
C GLU A 111 -18.45 7.00 -17.54
N LYS A 112 -18.78 7.84 -18.54
CA LYS A 112 -20.06 7.75 -19.23
C LYS A 112 -20.19 6.28 -19.62
N PRO A 113 -21.38 5.67 -19.45
CA PRO A 113 -21.58 4.28 -19.87
C PRO A 113 -21.03 4.18 -21.29
N ARG A 114 -20.05 3.28 -21.50
CA ARG A 114 -19.48 3.06 -22.83
C ARG A 114 -20.67 2.77 -23.74
N LEU A 115 -20.97 3.70 -24.63
CA LEU A 115 -22.00 3.51 -25.64
C LEU A 115 -21.64 2.22 -26.38
N SER A 116 -22.64 1.43 -26.78
CA SER A 116 -22.33 0.31 -27.66
C SER A 116 -21.74 0.87 -28.96
N PRO A 117 -20.80 0.16 -29.60
CA PRO A 117 -20.20 0.62 -30.86
C PRO A 117 -21.27 0.94 -31.93
N GLU A 118 -22.38 0.21 -31.94
CA GLU A 118 -23.57 0.50 -32.78
C GLU A 118 -24.18 1.88 -32.48
N GLN A 119 -24.36 2.23 -31.20
CA GLN A 119 -24.93 3.52 -30.79
C GLN A 119 -24.00 4.70 -31.08
N GLU A 120 -22.69 4.49 -30.96
CA GLU A 120 -21.70 5.51 -31.32
C GLU A 120 -21.70 5.75 -32.84
N LEU A 121 -21.80 4.69 -33.63
CA LEU A 121 -21.89 4.75 -35.09
C LEU A 121 -23.15 5.51 -35.51
N GLU A 122 -24.33 5.15 -34.97
CA GLU A 122 -25.59 5.86 -35.23
C GLU A 122 -25.51 7.35 -34.86
N GLN A 123 -24.78 7.71 -33.79
CA GLN A 123 -24.59 9.11 -33.41
C GLN A 123 -23.71 9.87 -34.39
N LEU A 124 -22.66 9.24 -34.92
CA LEU A 124 -21.78 9.85 -35.91
C LEU A 124 -22.51 10.04 -37.25
N GLU A 125 -23.30 9.06 -37.69
CA GLU A 125 -24.13 9.16 -38.90
C GLU A 125 -25.19 10.26 -38.80
N ASN A 126 -25.80 10.43 -37.63
CA ASN A 126 -26.82 11.45 -37.38
C ASN A 126 -26.24 12.81 -36.96
N ASN A 127 -24.93 13.01 -37.01
CA ASN A 127 -24.31 14.27 -36.60
C ASN A 127 -24.56 15.37 -37.65
N GLU A 128 -25.39 16.36 -37.29
CA GLU A 128 -25.75 17.47 -38.18
C GLU A 128 -24.54 18.28 -38.66
N CYS A 129 -23.52 18.48 -37.82
CA CYS A 129 -22.31 19.21 -38.18
C CYS A 129 -21.49 18.46 -39.22
N LEU A 130 -21.32 17.14 -39.04
CA LEU A 130 -20.59 16.30 -40.00
C LEU A 130 -21.30 16.32 -41.36
N ASN A 131 -22.63 16.14 -41.37
CA ASN A 131 -23.43 16.13 -42.58
C ASN A 131 -23.37 17.45 -43.34
N GLN A 132 -23.44 18.60 -42.65
CA GLN A 132 -23.29 19.92 -43.28
C GLN A 132 -21.91 20.12 -43.93
N LEU A 133 -20.84 19.64 -43.28
CA LEU A 133 -19.48 19.73 -43.81
C LEU A 133 -19.31 18.85 -45.06
N LEU A 134 -19.93 17.66 -45.08
CA LEU A 134 -19.96 16.78 -46.25
C LEU A 134 -20.75 17.41 -47.41
N ASP A 135 -21.93 17.98 -47.14
CA ASP A 135 -22.72 18.71 -48.15
C ASP A 135 -21.93 19.88 -48.76
N ASP A 136 -21.15 20.60 -47.93
CA ASP A 136 -20.32 21.70 -48.39
C ASP A 136 -19.15 21.22 -49.27
N LEU A 137 -18.55 20.06 -48.95
CA LEU A 137 -17.54 19.41 -49.80
C LEU A 137 -18.14 18.95 -51.14
N GLU A 138 -19.34 18.35 -51.12
CA GLU A 138 -20.06 17.97 -52.34
C GLU A 138 -20.43 19.19 -53.20
N ALA A 139 -20.79 20.30 -52.56
CA ALA A 139 -21.01 21.58 -53.22
C ALA A 139 -19.71 22.23 -53.75
N GLY A 140 -18.54 21.61 -53.52
CA GLY A 140 -17.24 22.06 -53.99
C GLY A 140 -16.67 23.25 -53.20
N LYS A 141 -17.18 23.52 -52.00
CA LYS A 141 -16.63 24.56 -51.12
C LYS A 141 -15.36 24.01 -50.45
N THR A 142 -14.36 24.87 -50.31
CA THR A 142 -13.13 24.52 -49.59
C THR A 142 -13.35 24.69 -48.08
N LEU A 143 -13.30 23.59 -47.33
CA LEU A 143 -13.35 23.59 -45.87
C LEU A 143 -12.09 24.22 -45.25
N SER A 144 -12.21 24.68 -44.00
CA SER A 144 -11.05 25.11 -43.22
C SER A 144 -10.20 23.89 -42.83
N ALA A 145 -8.91 24.11 -42.53
CA ALA A 145 -8.02 23.03 -42.10
C ALA A 145 -8.43 22.39 -40.75
N GLN A 146 -9.26 23.06 -39.95
CA GLN A 146 -9.80 22.49 -38.72
C GLN A 146 -11.00 21.61 -39.02
N ASP A 147 -11.89 22.08 -39.90
CA ASP A 147 -13.10 21.34 -40.28
C ASP A 147 -12.75 20.09 -41.10
N GLN A 148 -11.76 20.18 -41.99
CA GLN A 148 -11.27 19.01 -42.74
C GLN A 148 -10.73 17.93 -41.79
N LYS A 149 -9.93 18.32 -40.79
CA LYS A 149 -9.42 17.37 -39.79
C LYS A 149 -10.52 16.74 -38.98
N PHE A 150 -11.55 17.51 -38.63
CA PHE A 150 -12.71 16.98 -37.91
C PHE A 150 -13.46 15.95 -38.76
N VAL A 151 -13.68 16.24 -40.05
CA VAL A 151 -14.30 15.28 -40.98
C VAL A 151 -13.44 14.02 -41.08
N ASP A 152 -12.13 14.15 -41.30
CA ASP A 152 -11.21 13.03 -41.43
C ASP A 152 -11.21 12.16 -40.15
N GLU A 153 -11.11 12.78 -38.96
CA GLU A 153 -11.16 12.08 -37.66
C GLU A 153 -12.51 11.35 -37.44
N CYS A 154 -13.62 11.95 -37.85
CA CYS A 154 -14.94 11.31 -37.77
C CYS A 154 -15.05 10.11 -38.72
N LEU A 155 -14.55 10.22 -39.95
CA LEU A 155 -14.56 9.13 -40.93
C LEU A 155 -13.66 7.96 -40.49
N ASP A 156 -12.47 8.27 -39.96
CA ASP A 156 -11.57 7.27 -39.38
C ASP A 156 -12.27 6.52 -38.24
N ARG A 157 -12.97 7.23 -37.35
CA ARG A 157 -13.72 6.63 -36.25
C ARG A 157 -14.88 5.75 -36.75
N VAL A 158 -15.60 6.17 -37.78
CA VAL A 158 -16.66 5.36 -38.40
C VAL A 158 -16.09 4.07 -38.98
N HIS A 159 -14.94 4.13 -39.64
CA HIS A 159 -14.26 2.94 -40.18
C HIS A 159 -13.82 1.96 -39.07
N GLU A 160 -13.25 2.47 -37.98
CA GLU A 160 -12.93 1.65 -36.80
C GLU A 160 -14.18 0.95 -36.24
N LEU A 161 -15.29 1.68 -36.08
CA LEU A 161 -16.55 1.12 -35.56
C LEU A 161 -17.14 0.07 -36.51
N MET A 162 -17.09 0.29 -37.82
CA MET A 162 -17.51 -0.70 -38.83
C MET A 162 -16.67 -1.99 -38.72
N THR A 163 -15.35 -1.84 -38.54
CA THR A 163 -14.43 -2.97 -38.34
C THR A 163 -14.73 -3.72 -37.04
N GLU A 164 -14.96 -2.99 -35.94
CA GLU A 164 -15.31 -3.58 -34.64
C GLU A 164 -16.64 -4.36 -34.66
N LEU A 165 -17.61 -3.87 -35.45
CA LEU A 165 -18.91 -4.53 -35.65
C LEU A 165 -18.85 -5.69 -36.66
N GLY A 166 -17.74 -5.86 -37.37
CA GLY A 166 -17.57 -6.88 -38.41
C GLY A 166 -18.38 -6.59 -39.68
N ILE A 167 -18.75 -5.33 -39.91
CA ILE A 167 -19.32 -4.85 -41.17
C ILE A 167 -18.15 -4.45 -42.05
N GLN A 168 -17.37 -5.44 -42.50
CA GLN A 168 -16.30 -5.24 -43.48
C GLN A 168 -16.85 -5.35 -44.90
N ASP A 169 -16.20 -4.66 -45.83
CA ASP A 169 -16.50 -4.79 -47.26
C ASP A 169 -16.32 -6.26 -47.71
N GLU A 170 -17.26 -6.78 -48.51
CA GLU A 170 -17.35 -8.21 -48.90
C GLU A 170 -16.06 -8.76 -49.55
N GLU A 171 -15.16 -7.90 -50.04
CA GLU A 171 -13.87 -8.29 -50.63
C GLU A 171 -12.88 -8.84 -49.58
N ASP A 172 -12.88 -8.33 -48.35
CA ASP A 172 -11.99 -8.78 -47.28
C ASP A 172 -12.48 -10.09 -46.62
N GLU A 173 -13.80 -10.32 -46.63
CA GLU A 173 -14.43 -11.52 -46.04
C GLU A 173 -14.02 -12.80 -46.81
N ALA A 174 -13.94 -12.73 -48.15
CA ALA A 174 -13.53 -13.87 -48.97
C ALA A 174 -12.09 -14.33 -48.67
N GLU A 175 -11.18 -13.38 -48.41
CA GLU A 175 -9.77 -13.66 -48.17
C GLU A 175 -9.52 -14.16 -46.75
N ASP A 176 -10.27 -13.67 -45.74
CA ASP A 176 -10.19 -14.19 -44.37
C ASP A 176 -10.86 -15.56 -44.22
N LEU A 177 -11.95 -15.84 -44.95
CA LEU A 177 -12.55 -17.18 -45.04
C LEU A 177 -11.59 -18.19 -45.69
N LEU A 178 -10.89 -17.79 -46.75
CA LEU A 178 -9.87 -18.63 -47.39
C LEU A 178 -8.71 -18.92 -46.43
N ARG A 179 -8.23 -17.91 -45.70
CA ARG A 179 -7.17 -18.05 -44.71
C ARG A 179 -7.58 -18.92 -43.51
N GLN A 180 -8.83 -18.81 -43.05
CA GLN A 180 -9.38 -19.74 -42.07
C GLN A 180 -9.38 -21.16 -42.64
N PHE A 181 -9.88 -21.38 -43.85
CA PHE A 181 -9.87 -22.71 -44.46
C PHE A 181 -8.46 -23.33 -44.58
N GLU A 182 -7.46 -22.55 -44.98
CA GLU A 182 -6.07 -23.00 -45.10
C GLU A 182 -5.43 -23.36 -43.76
N THR A 183 -5.82 -22.68 -42.68
CA THR A 183 -5.26 -22.89 -41.33
C THR A 183 -6.01 -23.93 -40.50
N MET A 184 -7.19 -24.37 -40.96
CA MET A 184 -8.01 -25.33 -40.24
C MET A 184 -7.48 -26.75 -40.38
N ASP A 185 -6.95 -27.29 -39.27
CA ASP A 185 -6.49 -28.67 -39.17
C ASP A 185 -7.68 -29.66 -39.15
N ILE A 186 -7.90 -30.32 -40.29
CA ILE A 186 -8.97 -31.30 -40.52
C ILE A 186 -8.92 -32.46 -39.51
N ASN A 187 -7.73 -32.78 -39.01
CA ASN A 187 -7.51 -33.84 -38.02
C ASN A 187 -8.05 -33.51 -36.62
N LYS A 188 -8.41 -32.24 -36.36
CA LYS A 188 -8.96 -31.78 -35.07
C LYS A 188 -10.44 -32.12 -34.88
N PHE A 189 -11.13 -32.52 -35.96
CA PHE A 189 -12.55 -32.88 -35.99
C PHE A 189 -12.81 -34.40 -35.99
N ARG A 190 -11.77 -35.20 -35.78
CA ARG A 190 -11.82 -36.67 -35.77
C ARG A 190 -11.64 -37.21 -34.36
#